data_AF-A0AAU8GXG2-F1
#
_entry.id   AF-A0AAU8GXG2-F1
#
_cell.length_a   1.000
_cell.length_b   1.000
_cell.length_c   1.000
_cell.angle_alpha   90.00
_cell.angle_beta   90.00
_cell.angle_gamma   90.00
#
_symmetry.space_group_name_H-M   'P 1'
#
loop_
_entity.id
_entity.type
_entity.pdbx_description
1 polymer ?
#
loop_
_entity_poly.entity_id
_entity_poly.type
_entity_poly.pdbx_seq_one_letter_code
_entity_poly.pdbx_strand_id
1 'polypeptide(L)'
;MMEILKKINWDKPEWRAIKEKILELNRKIEDSKEIESLLHGFSGGYIPSGPSGLITRGRDDVLPTGRNFYSLDPHRVPTKSAYEIGKRLAEKLIEKHLNEEGRFPENVAFYWQCTDIMWADGEGMGQIMHLLGVKPLWLSNGRVKGFEIIPVKELGRPRIDVTIRVSGITRDNFPMCIELIDEAVQAVAFLDEPEDMNFIRKHTMEQLAQNGADLRSATLRIFCSMPGTYQAGTQLAVYASAWREEKDLAEVFLYWNGYAYGKGVWGESKHKELANALKTVDITYNKVVSDEYDLFGCCCYFGTHGGMTAAARHLSGKEVKTYYGDTRNPEHVEVRDLADEIRRVVRTKLLNPKWIEGMKRHGYKGAADISKRIGRIYGWEATTKEVDDWIFDDITRTFMMNEENRKFFEEHNPWALEEIARRLIEAAERGLWSPSEDVKEALKALYLEIEGWIEEKMGDTKGNFQGGSIDVVTAEEVEYWKKKMQEVIS
;
A
#
# COMPACT_ATOMS: atom_id res chain seq x y z
N MET A 1 -4.00 25.93 -19.95
CA MET A 1 -2.60 26.17 -19.50
C MET A 1 -2.01 27.44 -20.09
N MET A 2 -2.21 27.71 -21.39
CA MET A 2 -1.74 28.93 -22.06
C MET A 2 -2.08 30.27 -21.35
N GLU A 3 -3.23 30.38 -20.68
CA GLU A 3 -3.59 31.60 -19.95
C GLU A 3 -2.74 31.87 -18.70
N ILE A 4 -2.23 30.82 -18.05
CA ILE A 4 -1.34 30.97 -16.89
C ILE A 4 0.05 31.42 -17.35
N LEU A 5 0.57 30.81 -18.42
CA LEU A 5 1.87 31.17 -19.00
C LEU A 5 1.92 32.63 -19.48
N LYS A 6 0.79 33.17 -19.95
CA LYS A 6 0.65 34.58 -20.32
C LYS A 6 0.73 35.55 -19.14
N LYS A 7 0.48 35.08 -17.91
CA LYS A 7 0.53 35.90 -16.68
C LYS A 7 1.91 35.94 -16.03
N ILE A 8 2.85 35.10 -16.47
CA ILE A 8 4.20 35.04 -15.93
C ILE A 8 5.03 36.20 -16.51
N ASN A 9 5.60 37.02 -15.64
CA ASN A 9 6.60 38.00 -16.03
C ASN A 9 7.97 37.31 -16.20
N TRP A 10 8.28 36.95 -17.44
CA TRP A 10 9.50 36.21 -17.81
C TRP A 10 10.81 36.99 -17.62
N ASP A 11 10.74 38.30 -17.44
CA ASP A 11 11.94 39.13 -17.25
C ASP A 11 12.46 39.09 -15.81
N LYS A 12 11.68 38.56 -14.86
CA LYS A 12 12.16 38.36 -13.49
C LYS A 12 13.23 37.26 -13.42
N PRO A 13 14.31 37.45 -12.65
CA PRO A 13 15.43 36.51 -12.59
C PRO A 13 15.04 35.06 -12.27
N GLU A 14 14.09 34.86 -11.36
CA GLU A 14 13.62 33.53 -10.95
C GLU A 14 12.96 32.74 -12.08
N TRP A 15 12.25 33.41 -13.00
CA TRP A 15 11.58 32.76 -14.13
C TRP A 15 12.50 32.61 -15.33
N ARG A 16 13.41 33.58 -15.53
CA ARG A 16 14.33 33.58 -16.68
C ARG A 16 15.18 32.31 -16.73
N ALA A 17 15.65 31.82 -15.57
CA ALA A 17 16.48 30.62 -15.48
C ALA A 17 15.75 29.31 -15.85
N ILE A 18 14.42 29.25 -15.67
CA ILE A 18 13.62 28.02 -15.86
C ILE A 18 12.61 28.13 -17.01
N LYS A 19 12.57 29.27 -17.71
CA LYS A 19 11.60 29.57 -18.78
C LYS A 19 11.57 28.51 -19.87
N GLU A 20 12.73 28.18 -20.44
CA GLU A 20 12.82 27.21 -21.54
C GLU A 20 12.32 25.84 -21.11
N LYS A 21 12.70 25.40 -19.90
CA LYS A 21 12.22 24.14 -19.31
C LYS A 21 10.69 24.14 -19.15
N ILE A 22 10.09 25.20 -18.62
CA ILE A 22 8.63 25.30 -18.45
C ILE A 22 7.91 25.22 -19.80
N LEU A 23 8.40 25.96 -20.81
CA LEU A 23 7.79 25.97 -22.13
C LEU A 23 7.94 24.60 -22.84
N GLU A 24 9.09 23.95 -22.70
CA GLU A 24 9.32 22.61 -23.21
C GLU A 24 8.38 21.59 -22.57
N LEU A 25 8.24 21.62 -21.23
CA LEU A 25 7.32 20.75 -20.49
C LEU A 25 5.88 20.95 -20.96
N ASN A 26 5.42 22.21 -21.07
CA ASN A 26 4.07 22.50 -21.55
C ASN A 26 3.83 21.89 -22.94
N ARG A 27 4.78 22.09 -23.87
CA ARG A 27 4.69 21.50 -25.21
C ARG A 27 4.63 19.97 -25.14
N LYS A 28 5.50 19.32 -24.36
CA LYS A 28 5.50 17.86 -24.22
C LYS A 28 4.21 17.29 -23.61
N ILE A 29 3.55 18.05 -22.74
CA ILE A 29 2.24 17.69 -22.18
C ILE A 29 1.13 17.82 -23.24
N GLU A 30 1.16 18.90 -24.04
CA GLU A 30 0.18 19.14 -25.10
C GLU A 30 0.35 18.19 -26.31
N ASP A 31 1.58 17.73 -26.59
CA ASP A 31 1.92 16.81 -27.68
C ASP A 31 1.63 15.32 -27.35
N SER A 32 0.56 15.02 -26.62
CA SER A 32 0.17 13.62 -26.34
C SER A 32 0.00 12.82 -27.65
N LYS A 33 0.66 11.66 -27.71
CA LYS A 33 0.62 10.74 -28.87
C LYS A 33 -0.28 9.54 -28.65
N GLU A 34 -1.14 9.55 -27.63
CA GLU A 34 -1.89 8.37 -27.20
C GLU A 34 -2.79 7.77 -28.30
N ILE A 35 -3.64 8.58 -28.94
CA ILE A 35 -4.53 8.09 -30.01
C ILE A 35 -3.74 7.77 -31.29
N GLU A 36 -2.76 8.61 -31.63
CA GLU A 36 -1.90 8.40 -32.80
C GLU A 36 -1.16 7.05 -32.70
N SER A 37 -0.51 6.79 -31.57
CA SER A 37 0.20 5.55 -31.30
C SER A 37 -0.73 4.34 -31.21
N LEU A 38 -1.94 4.49 -30.67
CA LEU A 38 -2.94 3.42 -30.67
C LEU A 38 -3.30 3.00 -32.10
N LEU A 39 -3.61 3.96 -32.97
CA LEU A 39 -3.96 3.70 -34.38
C LEU A 39 -2.76 3.14 -35.17
N HIS A 40 -1.55 3.62 -34.89
CA HIS A 40 -0.34 3.08 -35.49
C HIS A 40 -0.11 1.62 -35.07
N GLY A 41 -0.35 1.29 -33.79
CA GLY A 41 -0.25 -0.07 -33.26
C GLY A 41 -1.23 -1.03 -33.91
N PHE A 42 -2.49 -0.62 -34.13
CA PHE A 42 -3.46 -1.41 -34.90
C PHE A 42 -3.04 -1.67 -36.35
N SER A 43 -2.19 -0.80 -36.91
CA SER A 43 -1.62 -0.98 -38.25
C SER A 43 -0.36 -1.85 -38.26
N GLY A 44 -0.02 -2.50 -37.13
CA GLY A 44 1.21 -3.30 -36.98
C GLY A 44 2.48 -2.45 -36.92
N GLY A 45 2.35 -1.16 -36.65
CA GLY A 45 3.46 -0.22 -36.57
C GLY A 45 4.30 -0.36 -35.30
N TYR A 46 5.56 0.06 -35.37
CA TYR A 46 6.44 0.10 -34.21
C TYR A 46 6.11 1.31 -33.31
N ILE A 47 5.74 1.05 -32.06
CA ILE A 47 5.51 2.10 -31.07
C ILE A 47 6.84 2.46 -30.38
N PRO A 48 7.30 3.73 -30.47
CA PRO A 48 8.55 4.14 -29.83
C PRO A 48 8.54 3.86 -28.33
N SER A 49 9.64 3.29 -27.84
CA SER A 49 9.81 3.05 -26.41
C SER A 49 10.16 4.32 -25.64
N GLY A 50 9.82 4.36 -24.36
CA GLY A 50 10.16 5.47 -23.47
C GLY A 50 10.21 5.06 -22.00
N PRO A 51 10.84 5.83 -21.12
CA PRO A 51 10.81 5.54 -19.70
C PRO A 51 9.42 5.77 -19.11
N SER A 52 9.13 5.09 -18.00
CA SER A 52 8.01 5.38 -17.10
C SER A 52 8.50 6.01 -15.80
N GLY A 53 7.58 6.63 -15.04
CA GLY A 53 7.88 7.32 -13.80
C GLY A 53 6.84 8.40 -13.49
N LEU A 54 7.09 9.15 -12.42
CA LEU A 54 6.22 10.23 -11.96
C LEU A 54 6.81 11.59 -12.35
N ILE A 55 6.02 12.42 -13.03
CA ILE A 55 6.46 13.76 -13.44
C ILE A 55 6.76 14.60 -12.20
N THR A 56 5.98 14.46 -11.13
CA THR A 56 6.21 15.11 -9.84
C THR A 56 7.51 14.70 -9.15
N ARG A 57 8.13 13.60 -9.58
CA ARG A 57 9.44 13.12 -9.10
C ARG A 57 10.59 13.51 -10.03
N GLY A 58 10.39 14.53 -10.85
CA GLY A 58 11.43 15.06 -11.75
C GLY A 58 11.68 14.20 -12.99
N ARG A 59 10.79 13.24 -13.29
CA ARG A 59 10.87 12.38 -14.47
C ARG A 59 10.10 13.01 -15.64
N ASP A 60 10.59 14.13 -16.15
CA ASP A 60 10.02 14.78 -17.34
C ASP A 60 10.37 14.06 -18.65
N ASP A 61 11.33 13.14 -18.60
CA ASP A 61 11.69 12.19 -19.65
C ASP A 61 10.55 11.21 -20.01
N VAL A 62 9.51 11.10 -19.16
CA VAL A 62 8.30 10.28 -19.41
C VAL A 62 7.32 10.94 -20.39
N LEU A 63 7.53 12.20 -20.75
CA LEU A 63 6.73 12.90 -21.76
C LEU A 63 7.42 12.91 -23.15
N PRO A 64 6.65 12.95 -24.25
CA PRO A 64 5.19 12.86 -24.31
C PRO A 64 4.67 11.44 -24.01
N THR A 65 3.39 11.34 -23.67
CA THR A 65 2.68 10.07 -23.53
C THR A 65 2.34 9.46 -24.90
N GLY A 66 1.84 8.22 -24.93
CA GLY A 66 1.66 7.45 -26.18
C GLY A 66 2.91 6.67 -26.61
N ARG A 67 3.78 6.29 -25.67
CA ARG A 67 4.98 5.47 -25.91
C ARG A 67 4.83 4.09 -25.29
N ASN A 68 5.55 3.11 -25.83
CA ASN A 68 5.65 1.77 -25.24
C ASN A 68 6.64 1.83 -24.06
N PHE A 69 6.13 2.14 -22.88
CA PHE A 69 6.99 2.46 -21.75
C PHE A 69 7.74 1.23 -21.20
N TYR A 70 8.95 1.45 -20.70
CA TYR A 70 9.70 0.49 -19.90
C TYR A 70 9.92 1.04 -18.48
N SER A 71 10.26 0.17 -17.54
CA SER A 71 10.54 0.54 -16.16
C SER A 71 11.97 1.09 -16.01
N LEU A 72 12.91 0.25 -15.57
CA LEU A 72 14.30 0.61 -15.27
C LEU A 72 15.20 -0.63 -15.28
N ASP A 73 16.51 -0.41 -15.19
CA ASP A 73 17.49 -1.49 -14.94
C ASP A 73 17.44 -1.91 -13.47
N PRO A 74 16.98 -3.14 -13.13
CA PRO A 74 16.85 -3.59 -11.75
C PRO A 74 18.19 -3.66 -11.01
N HIS A 75 19.32 -3.72 -11.74
CA HIS A 75 20.64 -3.73 -11.12
C HIS A 75 21.11 -2.36 -10.62
N ARG A 76 20.36 -1.27 -10.87
CA ARG A 76 20.73 0.08 -10.41
C ARG A 76 19.97 0.51 -9.16
N VAL A 77 19.26 -0.42 -8.52
CA VAL A 77 18.37 -0.17 -7.38
C VAL A 77 18.97 -0.80 -6.12
N PRO A 78 19.06 -0.07 -4.98
CA PRO A 78 18.70 1.34 -4.85
C PRO A 78 19.75 2.25 -5.48
N THR A 79 19.35 3.43 -5.97
CA THR A 79 20.31 4.47 -6.35
C THR A 79 20.97 5.08 -5.11
N LYS A 80 22.10 5.78 -5.27
CA LYS A 80 22.78 6.48 -4.15
C LYS A 80 21.86 7.49 -3.45
N SER A 81 21.11 8.27 -4.23
CA SER A 81 20.17 9.26 -3.71
C SER A 81 18.99 8.59 -3.00
N ALA A 82 18.46 7.51 -3.57
CA ALA A 82 17.38 6.74 -2.94
C ALA A 82 17.82 6.10 -1.61
N TYR A 83 19.05 5.60 -1.52
CA TYR A 83 19.60 5.09 -0.25
C TYR A 83 19.69 6.17 0.82
N GLU A 84 20.13 7.39 0.48
CA GLU A 84 20.20 8.51 1.43
C GLU A 84 18.81 8.91 1.95
N ILE A 85 17.79 8.93 1.08
CA ILE A 85 16.41 9.17 1.48
C ILE A 85 15.90 8.02 2.37
N GLY A 86 16.17 6.78 1.99
CA GLY A 86 15.82 5.59 2.76
C GLY A 86 16.46 5.57 4.15
N LYS A 87 17.73 6.00 4.26
CA LYS A 87 18.43 6.18 5.53
C LYS A 87 17.68 7.16 6.43
N ARG A 88 17.33 8.35 5.92
CA ARG A 88 16.58 9.34 6.70
C ARG A 88 15.20 8.84 7.12
N LEU A 89 14.51 8.09 6.26
CA LEU A 89 13.24 7.44 6.62
C LEU A 89 13.41 6.42 7.76
N ALA A 90 14.48 5.61 7.72
CA ALA A 90 14.79 4.65 8.78
C ALA A 90 15.09 5.36 10.11
N GLU A 91 15.90 6.43 10.07
CA GLU A 91 16.21 7.25 11.25
C GLU A 91 14.94 7.89 11.83
N LYS A 92 14.07 8.47 10.99
CA LYS A 92 12.79 9.08 11.42
C LYS A 92 11.81 8.06 11.99
N LEU A 93 11.75 6.87 11.41
CA LEU A 93 10.91 5.78 11.92
C LEU A 93 11.37 5.36 13.32
N ILE A 94 12.68 5.19 13.52
CA ILE A 94 13.26 4.82 14.81
C ILE A 94 13.03 5.95 15.84
N GLU A 95 13.29 7.20 15.45
CA GLU A 95 13.09 8.38 16.31
C GLU A 95 11.64 8.47 16.80
N LYS A 96 10.67 8.34 15.89
CA LYS A 96 9.24 8.36 16.24
C LYS A 96 8.90 7.25 17.23
N HIS A 97 9.32 6.02 16.96
CA HIS A 97 9.03 4.90 17.86
C HIS A 97 9.69 5.06 19.23
N LEU A 98 10.93 5.53 19.27
CA LEU A 98 11.64 5.77 20.53
C LEU A 98 10.97 6.86 21.36
N ASN A 99 10.46 7.91 20.71
CA ASN A 99 9.74 8.99 21.39
C ASN A 99 8.38 8.55 21.94
N GLU A 100 7.68 7.65 21.25
CA GLU A 100 6.35 7.17 21.65
C GLU A 100 6.40 6.03 22.66
N GLU A 101 7.30 5.06 22.44
CA GLU A 101 7.33 3.79 23.18
C GLU A 101 8.53 3.68 24.14
N GLY A 102 9.46 4.65 24.12
CA GLY A 102 10.61 4.68 25.01
C GLY A 102 11.66 3.60 24.76
N ARG A 103 11.54 2.85 23.66
CA ARG A 103 12.44 1.76 23.25
C ARG A 103 12.63 1.73 21.73
N PHE A 104 13.65 1.01 21.27
CA PHE A 104 13.79 0.69 19.85
C PHE A 104 12.73 -0.33 19.42
N PRO A 105 12.22 -0.26 18.18
CA PRO A 105 11.39 -1.33 17.63
C PRO A 105 12.28 -2.54 17.38
N GLU A 106 11.86 -3.74 17.76
CA GLU A 106 12.63 -4.95 17.50
C GLU A 106 12.45 -5.44 16.07
N ASN A 107 11.24 -5.30 15.52
CA ASN A 107 10.90 -5.71 14.16
C ASN A 107 9.93 -4.75 13.47
N VAL A 108 10.28 -4.36 12.24
CA VAL A 108 9.44 -3.53 11.35
C VAL A 108 8.93 -4.38 10.19
N ALA A 109 7.61 -4.53 10.09
CA ALA A 109 6.96 -5.23 9.02
C ALA A 109 6.68 -4.31 7.82
N PHE A 110 7.30 -4.58 6.67
CA PHE A 110 7.17 -3.79 5.44
C PHE A 110 6.20 -4.41 4.45
N TYR A 111 5.30 -3.60 3.90
CA TYR A 111 4.69 -3.91 2.61
C TYR A 111 5.55 -3.33 1.47
N TRP A 112 6.41 -4.15 0.86
CA TRP A 112 7.38 -3.70 -0.13
C TRP A 112 6.88 -3.89 -1.57
N GLN A 113 6.54 -2.77 -2.21
CA GLN A 113 5.88 -2.74 -3.52
C GLN A 113 6.85 -2.36 -4.66
N CYS A 114 6.52 -2.78 -5.88
CA CYS A 114 7.28 -2.40 -7.07
C CYS A 114 7.26 -0.88 -7.31
N THR A 115 6.27 -0.16 -6.77
CA THR A 115 6.20 1.30 -6.83
C THR A 115 7.36 1.97 -6.09
N ASP A 116 7.89 1.35 -5.03
CA ASP A 116 9.11 1.84 -4.38
C ASP A 116 10.30 1.84 -5.36
N ILE A 117 10.44 0.76 -6.11
CA ILE A 117 11.52 0.59 -7.08
C ILE A 117 11.28 1.49 -8.30
N MET A 118 10.09 1.42 -8.91
CA MET A 118 9.78 2.07 -10.18
C MET A 118 9.57 3.58 -10.06
N TRP A 119 9.06 4.09 -8.93
CA TRP A 119 8.73 5.52 -8.77
C TRP A 119 9.72 6.28 -7.88
N ALA A 120 10.45 5.56 -7.02
CA ALA A 120 11.35 6.16 -6.03
C ALA A 120 12.77 5.57 -6.08
N ASP A 121 13.12 4.83 -7.14
CA ASP A 121 14.48 4.33 -7.38
C ASP A 121 15.05 3.48 -6.21
N GLY A 122 14.17 2.89 -5.38
CA GLY A 122 14.51 2.02 -4.25
C GLY A 122 14.71 2.72 -2.90
N GLU A 123 13.97 3.79 -2.60
CA GLU A 123 14.03 4.44 -1.27
C GLU A 123 13.70 3.49 -0.11
N GLY A 124 12.65 2.68 -0.26
CA GLY A 124 12.21 1.69 0.73
C GLY A 124 13.20 0.53 0.83
N MET A 125 13.78 0.10 -0.29
CA MET A 125 14.92 -0.82 -0.28
C MET A 125 16.10 -0.26 0.55
N GLY A 126 16.43 1.02 0.33
CA GLY A 126 17.47 1.71 1.09
C GLY A 126 17.13 1.83 2.58
N GLN A 127 15.87 2.06 2.92
CA GLN A 127 15.37 2.09 4.29
C GLN A 127 15.54 0.73 4.98
N ILE A 128 15.12 -0.36 4.33
CA ILE A 128 15.28 -1.73 4.83
C ILE A 128 16.77 -2.03 5.07
N MET A 129 17.63 -1.73 4.09
CA MET A 129 19.08 -1.91 4.22
C MET A 129 19.65 -1.13 5.40
N HIS A 130 19.23 0.13 5.58
CA HIS A 130 19.71 0.93 6.69
C HIS A 130 19.24 0.37 8.04
N LEU A 131 17.99 -0.06 8.19
CA LEU A 131 17.48 -0.70 9.42
C LEU A 131 18.31 -1.92 9.84
N LEU A 132 18.64 -2.79 8.88
CA LEU A 132 19.54 -3.94 9.05
C LEU A 132 20.98 -3.53 9.40
N GLY A 133 21.35 -2.27 9.15
CA GLY A 133 22.70 -1.76 9.37
C GLY A 133 23.68 -2.17 8.28
N VAL A 134 23.21 -2.20 7.02
CA VAL A 134 24.04 -2.41 5.84
C VAL A 134 23.91 -1.23 4.87
N LYS A 135 24.93 -0.97 4.06
CA LYS A 135 24.88 0.02 2.98
C LYS A 135 25.17 -0.63 1.62
N PRO A 136 24.50 -0.20 0.52
CA PRO A 136 24.76 -0.74 -0.80
C PRO A 136 26.16 -0.39 -1.29
N LEU A 137 26.74 -1.27 -2.09
CA LEU A 137 27.98 -1.02 -2.83
C LEU A 137 27.67 -0.83 -4.31
N TRP A 138 28.10 0.30 -4.87
CA TRP A 138 27.91 0.61 -6.29
C TRP A 138 29.20 0.50 -7.09
N LEU A 139 29.08 -0.03 -8.31
CA LEU A 139 30.10 0.11 -9.35
C LEU A 139 30.14 1.53 -9.88
N SER A 140 31.19 1.87 -10.64
CA SER A 140 31.35 3.18 -11.28
C SER A 140 30.20 3.54 -12.24
N ASN A 141 29.54 2.54 -12.83
CA ASN A 141 28.38 2.71 -13.70
C ASN A 141 27.04 2.83 -12.94
N GLY A 142 27.07 2.83 -11.61
CA GLY A 142 25.88 2.95 -10.75
C GLY A 142 25.10 1.65 -10.54
N ARG A 143 25.56 0.50 -11.07
CA ARG A 143 24.97 -0.80 -10.71
C ARG A 143 25.37 -1.21 -9.30
N VAL A 144 24.44 -1.78 -8.55
CA VAL A 144 24.66 -2.36 -7.23
C VAL A 144 25.41 -3.68 -7.39
N LYS A 145 26.55 -3.80 -6.72
CA LYS A 145 27.42 -4.98 -6.69
C LYS A 145 27.10 -5.91 -5.51
N GLY A 146 26.55 -5.35 -4.43
CA GLY A 146 26.34 -6.03 -3.17
C GLY A 146 26.09 -5.00 -2.07
N PHE A 147 26.47 -5.36 -0.85
CA PHE A 147 26.39 -4.49 0.32
C PHE A 147 27.65 -4.64 1.18
N GLU A 148 27.86 -3.68 2.08
CA GLU A 148 28.82 -3.77 3.16
C GLU A 148 28.08 -3.58 4.50
N ILE A 149 28.52 -4.32 5.52
CA ILE A 149 27.95 -4.25 6.86
C ILE A 149 28.53 -3.03 7.57
N ILE A 150 27.67 -2.16 8.10
CA ILE A 150 28.08 -1.04 8.94
C ILE A 150 28.39 -1.61 10.33
N PRO A 151 29.60 -1.40 10.89
CA PRO A 151 29.90 -1.84 12.25
C PRO A 151 28.91 -1.28 13.26
N VAL A 152 28.44 -2.07 14.23
CA VAL A 152 27.42 -1.63 15.20
C VAL A 152 27.82 -0.37 15.97
N LYS A 153 29.12 -0.18 16.23
CA LYS A 153 29.67 1.04 16.85
C LYS A 153 29.49 2.29 15.98
N GLU A 154 29.63 2.17 14.66
CA GLU A 154 29.38 3.25 13.71
C GLU A 154 27.87 3.47 13.52
N LEU A 155 27.08 2.39 13.58
CA LEU A 155 25.62 2.45 13.47
C LEU A 155 24.97 3.19 14.65
N GLY A 156 25.56 3.11 15.84
CA GLY A 156 25.15 3.88 17.03
C GLY A 156 23.82 3.45 17.66
N ARG A 157 23.27 2.30 17.24
CA ARG A 157 21.98 1.73 17.70
C ARG A 157 21.92 0.23 17.41
N PRO A 158 20.94 -0.50 17.96
CA PRO A 158 20.68 -1.88 17.55
C PRO A 158 20.34 -2.01 16.07
N ARG A 159 20.64 -3.16 15.48
CA ARG A 159 20.11 -3.56 14.17
C ARG A 159 18.66 -3.98 14.34
N ILE A 160 17.78 -3.42 13.51
CA ILE A 160 16.34 -3.61 13.59
C ILE A 160 15.96 -4.75 12.65
N ASP A 161 15.23 -5.75 13.14
CA ASP A 161 14.75 -6.84 12.29
C ASP A 161 13.63 -6.35 11.37
N VAL A 162 13.41 -7.07 10.28
CA VAL A 162 12.43 -6.70 9.27
C VAL A 162 11.61 -7.91 8.84
N THR A 163 10.29 -7.76 8.74
CA THR A 163 9.42 -8.77 8.13
C THR A 163 8.82 -8.19 6.87
N ILE A 164 9.14 -8.75 5.71
CA ILE A 164 8.85 -8.09 4.44
C ILE A 164 7.82 -8.91 3.69
N ARG A 165 6.63 -8.33 3.51
CA ARG A 165 5.69 -8.80 2.48
C ARG A 165 5.97 -8.06 1.18
N VAL A 166 6.67 -8.70 0.25
CA VAL A 166 6.93 -8.13 -1.09
C VAL A 166 5.73 -8.33 -1.99
N SER A 167 5.30 -7.35 -2.79
CA SER A 167 4.19 -7.56 -3.74
C SER A 167 4.50 -8.65 -4.79
N GLY A 168 3.49 -9.30 -5.35
CA GLY A 168 3.69 -10.28 -6.44
C GLY A 168 4.34 -9.67 -7.69
N ILE A 169 4.09 -8.38 -7.96
CA ILE A 169 4.77 -7.67 -9.05
C ILE A 169 6.27 -7.47 -8.73
N THR A 170 6.60 -7.17 -7.47
CA THR A 170 7.99 -7.10 -7.00
C THR A 170 8.70 -8.43 -7.17
N ARG A 171 8.06 -9.53 -6.74
CA ARG A 171 8.55 -10.91 -6.91
C ARG A 171 8.90 -11.21 -8.36
N ASP A 172 8.00 -10.90 -9.28
CA ASP A 172 8.14 -11.29 -10.69
C ASP A 172 9.18 -10.44 -11.43
N ASN A 173 9.28 -9.14 -11.10
CA ASN A 173 10.06 -8.18 -11.90
C ASN A 173 11.40 -7.78 -11.26
N PHE A 174 11.54 -7.94 -9.95
CA PHE A 174 12.73 -7.52 -9.20
C PHE A 174 13.29 -8.62 -8.28
N PRO A 175 13.45 -9.88 -8.74
CA PRO A 175 13.96 -10.98 -7.92
C PRO A 175 15.36 -10.67 -7.35
N MET A 176 16.22 -10.00 -8.12
CA MET A 176 17.57 -9.62 -7.66
C MET A 176 17.55 -8.69 -6.44
N CYS A 177 16.56 -7.80 -6.34
CA CYS A 177 16.42 -6.92 -5.18
C CYS A 177 16.01 -7.72 -3.94
N ILE A 178 15.14 -8.72 -4.11
CA ILE A 178 14.72 -9.65 -3.06
C ILE A 178 15.91 -10.48 -2.57
N GLU A 179 16.68 -11.07 -3.49
CA GLU A 179 17.88 -11.82 -3.15
C GLU A 179 18.89 -10.99 -2.39
N LEU A 180 19.15 -9.74 -2.81
CA LEU A 180 20.11 -8.87 -2.14
C LEU A 180 19.72 -8.54 -0.69
N ILE A 181 18.43 -8.30 -0.43
CA ILE A 181 17.95 -8.07 0.94
C ILE A 181 18.04 -9.34 1.77
N ASP A 182 17.65 -10.48 1.22
CA ASP A 182 17.75 -11.77 1.92
C ASP A 182 19.22 -12.14 2.23
N GLU A 183 20.16 -11.88 1.32
CA GLU A 183 21.59 -12.02 1.58
C GLU A 183 22.07 -11.12 2.73
N ALA A 184 21.59 -9.88 2.80
CA ALA A 184 21.90 -8.96 3.88
C ALA A 184 21.34 -9.44 5.22
N VAL A 185 20.10 -9.92 5.26
CA VAL A 185 19.48 -10.52 6.45
C VAL A 185 20.32 -11.71 6.94
N GLN A 186 20.66 -12.64 6.05
CA GLN A 186 21.48 -13.81 6.39
C GLN A 186 22.86 -13.40 6.93
N ALA A 187 23.53 -12.44 6.29
CA ALA A 187 24.84 -11.98 6.73
C ALA A 187 24.79 -11.32 8.11
N VAL A 188 23.76 -10.53 8.39
CA VAL A 188 23.58 -9.82 9.66
C VAL A 188 23.14 -10.75 10.80
N ALA A 189 22.31 -11.75 10.52
CA ALA A 189 21.78 -12.70 11.50
C ALA A 189 22.86 -13.49 12.25
N PHE A 190 24.02 -13.73 11.62
CA PHE A 190 25.11 -14.53 12.17
C PHE A 190 26.31 -13.73 12.65
N LEU A 191 26.23 -12.39 12.67
CA LEU A 191 27.28 -11.57 13.28
C LEU A 191 27.46 -11.90 14.76
N ASP A 192 28.71 -11.86 15.23
CA ASP A 192 29.06 -12.01 16.64
C ASP A 192 28.80 -10.69 17.38
N GLU A 193 27.51 -10.37 17.53
CA GLU A 193 27.01 -9.18 18.20
C GLU A 193 26.02 -9.60 19.31
N PRO A 194 25.94 -8.86 20.42
CA PRO A 194 24.92 -9.08 21.45
C PRO A 194 23.49 -9.00 20.88
N GLU A 195 22.58 -9.83 21.39
CA GLU A 195 21.18 -9.91 20.91
C GLU A 195 20.37 -8.63 21.16
N ASP A 196 20.71 -7.86 22.21
CA ASP A 196 20.14 -6.54 22.49
C ASP A 196 20.65 -5.43 21.53
N MET A 197 21.69 -5.73 20.75
CA MET A 197 22.24 -4.86 19.70
C MET A 197 21.97 -5.39 18.28
N ASN A 198 21.42 -6.59 18.15
CA ASN A 198 21.10 -7.20 16.86
C ASN A 198 19.82 -8.04 16.96
N PHE A 199 18.68 -7.40 16.70
CA PHE A 199 17.37 -8.05 16.80
C PHE A 199 17.16 -9.11 15.71
N ILE A 200 17.84 -9.02 14.56
CA ILE A 200 17.83 -10.08 13.55
C ILE A 200 18.43 -11.36 14.13
N ARG A 201 19.59 -11.24 14.79
CA ARG A 201 20.25 -12.37 15.47
C ARG A 201 19.37 -12.91 16.58
N LYS A 202 18.87 -12.04 17.47
CA LYS A 202 17.95 -12.40 18.58
C LYS A 202 16.81 -13.29 18.08
N HIS A 203 16.02 -12.80 17.13
CA HIS A 203 14.87 -13.54 16.60
C HIS A 203 15.28 -14.79 15.82
N THR A 204 16.43 -14.78 15.14
CA THR A 204 16.95 -15.98 14.46
C THR A 204 17.30 -17.07 15.48
N MET A 205 17.96 -16.73 16.59
CA MET A 205 18.31 -17.70 17.64
C MET A 205 17.05 -18.23 18.35
N GLU A 206 16.07 -17.36 18.62
CA GLU A 206 14.76 -17.77 19.16
C GLU A 206 14.03 -18.73 18.22
N GLN A 207 14.03 -18.47 16.91
CA GLN A 207 13.42 -19.37 15.92
C GLN A 207 14.15 -20.72 15.82
N LEU A 208 15.48 -20.73 15.89
CA LEU A 208 16.26 -21.98 15.91
C LEU A 208 15.97 -22.83 17.15
N ALA A 209 15.74 -22.19 18.30
CA ALA A 209 15.38 -22.88 19.53
C ALA A 209 13.97 -23.51 19.46
N GLN A 210 13.04 -22.91 18.72
CA GLN A 210 11.64 -23.33 18.61
C GLN A 210 11.40 -24.45 17.56
N ASN A 211 12.06 -25.61 17.71
CA ASN A 211 11.79 -26.89 17.01
C ASN A 211 12.78 -27.32 15.91
N GLY A 212 14.08 -27.08 16.07
CA GLY A 212 15.08 -27.66 15.16
C GLY A 212 14.91 -27.17 13.72
N ALA A 213 14.34 -25.97 13.54
CA ALA A 213 14.30 -25.30 12.26
C ALA A 213 15.72 -25.24 11.70
N ASP A 214 15.86 -25.58 10.42
CA ASP A 214 17.16 -25.45 9.77
C ASP A 214 17.56 -23.96 9.70
N LEU A 215 18.86 -23.71 9.59
CA LEU A 215 19.44 -22.36 9.56
C LEU A 215 18.80 -21.45 8.49
N ARG A 216 18.36 -22.02 7.37
CA ARG A 216 17.73 -21.23 6.31
C ARG A 216 16.35 -20.79 6.73
N SER A 217 15.54 -21.67 7.30
CA SER A 217 14.18 -21.35 7.77
C SER A 217 14.17 -20.24 8.83
N ALA A 218 15.13 -20.25 9.78
CA ALA A 218 15.21 -19.24 10.84
C ALA A 218 15.59 -17.81 10.36
N THR A 219 16.17 -17.71 9.16
CA THR A 219 16.57 -16.42 8.55
C THR A 219 15.56 -15.91 7.52
N LEU A 220 14.44 -16.61 7.32
CA LEU A 220 13.40 -16.16 6.40
C LEU A 220 12.74 -14.90 6.94
N ARG A 221 12.80 -13.83 6.15
CA ARG A 221 12.14 -12.55 6.44
C ARG A 221 11.30 -12.03 5.28
N ILE A 222 11.41 -12.62 4.09
CA ILE A 222 10.70 -12.16 2.90
C ILE A 222 9.63 -13.17 2.51
N PHE A 223 8.39 -12.69 2.45
CA PHE A 223 7.21 -13.49 2.16
C PHE A 223 6.37 -12.85 1.05
N CYS A 224 5.64 -13.67 0.32
CA CYS A 224 4.73 -13.23 -0.74
C CYS A 224 3.60 -14.26 -0.95
N SER A 225 2.71 -13.94 -1.89
CA SER A 225 1.71 -14.88 -2.38
C SER A 225 2.35 -16.08 -3.06
N MET A 226 1.60 -17.18 -3.12
CA MET A 226 1.96 -18.39 -3.87
C MET A 226 2.50 -18.03 -5.28
N PRO A 227 3.50 -18.76 -5.81
CA PRO A 227 3.95 -18.59 -7.19
C PRO A 227 2.79 -18.59 -8.19
N GLY A 228 2.81 -17.63 -9.13
CA GLY A 228 1.73 -17.46 -10.12
C GLY A 228 0.46 -16.78 -9.60
N THR A 229 0.36 -16.49 -8.31
CA THR A 229 -0.76 -15.73 -7.72
C THR A 229 -0.32 -14.35 -7.24
N TYR A 230 -1.30 -13.47 -7.07
CA TYR A 230 -1.14 -12.09 -6.63
C TYR A 230 -2.05 -11.82 -5.43
N GLN A 231 -2.02 -10.59 -4.92
CA GLN A 231 -2.91 -10.14 -3.84
C GLN A 231 -2.64 -10.82 -2.48
N ALA A 232 -3.35 -10.40 -1.43
CA ALA A 232 -3.14 -10.88 -0.06
C ALA A 232 -4.34 -11.66 0.52
N GLY A 233 -5.40 -11.88 -0.27
CA GLY A 233 -6.62 -12.56 0.16
C GLY A 233 -7.53 -11.68 1.03
N THR A 234 -6.99 -10.93 1.98
CA THR A 234 -7.76 -10.13 2.96
C THR A 234 -8.74 -9.17 2.30
N GLN A 235 -8.36 -8.49 1.21
CA GLN A 235 -9.28 -7.60 0.51
C GLN A 235 -10.44 -8.34 -0.19
N LEU A 236 -10.24 -9.58 -0.59
CA LEU A 236 -11.31 -10.39 -1.18
C LEU A 236 -12.31 -10.79 -0.08
N ALA A 237 -11.81 -11.18 1.10
CA ALA A 237 -12.65 -11.46 2.26
C ALA A 237 -13.46 -10.23 2.69
N VAL A 238 -12.82 -9.05 2.75
CA VAL A 238 -13.48 -7.78 3.07
C VAL A 238 -14.57 -7.44 2.05
N TYR A 239 -14.29 -7.52 0.75
CA TYR A 239 -15.29 -7.16 -0.26
C TYR A 239 -16.43 -8.17 -0.39
N ALA A 240 -16.16 -9.45 -0.12
CA ALA A 240 -17.17 -10.48 -0.07
C ALA A 240 -17.96 -10.49 1.25
N SER A 241 -17.59 -9.63 2.22
CA SER A 241 -18.13 -9.66 3.59
C SER A 241 -17.98 -11.01 4.31
N ALA A 242 -17.08 -11.87 3.80
CA ALA A 242 -16.86 -13.24 4.23
C ALA A 242 -15.86 -13.30 5.41
N TRP A 243 -16.20 -12.58 6.47
CA TRP A 243 -15.43 -12.51 7.72
C TRP A 243 -16.35 -12.06 8.85
N ARG A 244 -16.04 -12.43 10.09
CA ARG A 244 -16.81 -12.06 11.29
C ARG A 244 -15.98 -11.25 12.27
N GLU A 245 -14.74 -11.67 12.50
CA GLU A 245 -13.82 -11.03 13.43
C GLU A 245 -12.44 -10.82 12.80
N GLU A 246 -11.60 -10.00 13.45
CA GLU A 246 -10.25 -9.70 12.98
C GLU A 246 -9.38 -10.95 12.79
N LYS A 247 -9.62 -11.99 13.61
CA LYS A 247 -8.97 -13.30 13.49
C LYS A 247 -9.18 -13.91 12.11
N ASP A 248 -10.38 -13.83 11.52
CA ASP A 248 -10.64 -14.37 10.19
C ASP A 248 -9.76 -13.70 9.12
N LEU A 249 -9.61 -12.37 9.22
CA LEU A 249 -8.77 -11.60 8.30
C LEU A 249 -7.28 -11.92 8.48
N ALA A 250 -6.84 -12.14 9.71
CA ALA A 250 -5.48 -12.60 10.04
C ALA A 250 -5.20 -14.00 9.46
N GLU A 251 -6.15 -14.92 9.58
CA GLU A 251 -6.07 -16.28 9.05
C GLU A 251 -6.01 -16.30 7.52
N VAL A 252 -6.87 -15.52 6.85
CA VAL A 252 -6.82 -15.33 5.39
C VAL A 252 -5.47 -14.76 4.97
N PHE A 253 -4.96 -13.77 5.70
CA PHE A 253 -3.65 -13.18 5.40
C PHE A 253 -2.54 -14.22 5.51
N LEU A 254 -2.48 -15.00 6.60
CA LEU A 254 -1.46 -16.04 6.75
C LEU A 254 -1.50 -17.05 5.60
N TYR A 255 -2.69 -17.56 5.27
CA TYR A 255 -2.87 -18.57 4.22
C TYR A 255 -2.41 -18.07 2.84
N TRP A 256 -2.74 -16.83 2.49
CA TRP A 256 -2.38 -16.29 1.17
C TRP A 256 -0.93 -15.86 1.06
N ASN A 257 -0.28 -15.51 2.17
CA ASN A 257 1.01 -14.83 2.18
C ASN A 257 2.16 -15.65 2.78
N GLY A 258 1.90 -16.86 3.28
CA GLY A 258 2.87 -17.75 3.91
C GLY A 258 3.83 -18.46 2.95
N TYR A 259 4.26 -17.82 1.86
CA TYR A 259 5.24 -18.38 0.92
C TYR A 259 6.52 -17.55 0.98
N ALA A 260 7.63 -18.19 1.31
CA ALA A 260 8.91 -17.51 1.50
C ALA A 260 9.66 -17.30 0.17
N TYR A 261 10.44 -16.23 0.12
CA TYR A 261 11.25 -15.84 -1.03
C TYR A 261 12.62 -15.35 -0.58
N GLY A 262 13.63 -15.51 -1.41
CA GLY A 262 15.01 -15.10 -1.12
C GLY A 262 16.01 -15.90 -1.95
N LYS A 263 17.30 -15.75 -1.65
CA LYS A 263 18.33 -16.48 -2.36
C LYS A 263 18.14 -17.99 -2.15
N GLY A 264 17.92 -18.69 -3.25
CA GLY A 264 17.67 -20.14 -3.25
C GLY A 264 16.31 -20.57 -2.72
N VAL A 265 15.37 -19.65 -2.44
CA VAL A 265 14.02 -19.96 -1.95
C VAL A 265 13.00 -19.17 -2.79
N TRP A 266 12.09 -19.86 -3.49
CA TRP A 266 11.19 -19.22 -4.46
C TRP A 266 9.75 -19.76 -4.35
N GLY A 267 9.07 -19.35 -3.28
CA GLY A 267 7.67 -19.68 -3.04
C GLY A 267 7.45 -20.98 -2.28
N GLU A 268 8.38 -21.33 -1.40
CA GLU A 268 8.20 -22.45 -0.48
C GLU A 268 7.16 -22.10 0.59
N SER A 269 6.26 -23.04 0.89
CA SER A 269 5.26 -22.86 1.96
C SER A 269 5.94 -22.83 3.32
N LYS A 270 5.88 -21.66 3.97
CA LYS A 270 6.58 -21.29 5.22
C LYS A 270 5.67 -20.47 6.15
N HIS A 271 4.45 -20.97 6.31
CA HIS A 271 3.41 -20.28 7.06
C HIS A 271 3.73 -20.12 8.54
N LYS A 272 4.37 -21.13 9.15
CA LYS A 272 4.79 -21.09 10.56
C LYS A 272 5.86 -20.03 10.78
N GLU A 273 6.82 -19.95 9.85
CA GLU A 273 7.90 -18.97 9.88
C GLU A 273 7.35 -17.55 9.71
N LEU A 274 6.37 -17.35 8.80
CA LEU A 274 5.65 -16.08 8.70
C LEU A 274 4.93 -15.74 10.02
N ALA A 275 4.18 -16.68 10.59
CA ALA A 275 3.45 -16.45 11.83
C ALA A 275 4.40 -16.11 12.99
N ASN A 276 5.56 -16.76 13.08
CA ASN A 276 6.57 -16.47 14.09
C ASN A 276 7.23 -15.10 13.88
N ALA A 277 7.53 -14.71 12.65
CA ALA A 277 8.02 -13.37 12.35
C ALA A 277 7.01 -12.30 12.77
N LEU A 278 5.72 -12.49 12.43
CA LEU A 278 4.65 -11.54 12.76
C LEU A 278 4.44 -11.33 14.26
N LYS A 279 4.73 -12.33 15.11
CA LYS A 279 4.64 -12.18 16.59
C LYS A 279 5.61 -11.13 17.15
N THR A 280 6.75 -10.94 16.48
CA THR A 280 7.81 -10.02 16.95
C THR A 280 7.60 -8.58 16.47
N VAL A 281 6.72 -8.36 15.49
CA VAL A 281 6.47 -7.05 14.86
C VAL A 281 6.01 -6.01 15.88
N ASP A 282 6.69 -4.86 15.90
CA ASP A 282 6.28 -3.67 16.67
C ASP A 282 5.60 -2.62 15.78
N ILE A 283 6.01 -2.55 14.52
CA ILE A 283 5.56 -1.54 13.56
C ILE A 283 5.18 -2.23 12.25
N THR A 284 4.02 -1.90 11.69
CA THR A 284 3.73 -2.13 10.27
C THR A 284 3.94 -0.84 9.48
N TYR A 285 4.53 -0.96 8.29
CA TYR A 285 5.03 0.19 7.55
C TYR A 285 4.78 0.12 6.04
N ASN A 286 4.45 1.28 5.49
CA ASN A 286 4.41 1.57 4.06
C ASN A 286 4.73 3.05 3.84
N LYS A 287 4.85 3.52 2.59
CA LYS A 287 5.13 4.93 2.29
C LYS A 287 4.45 5.45 1.04
N VAL A 288 4.38 6.77 0.93
CA VAL A 288 3.95 7.51 -0.26
C VAL A 288 5.08 8.37 -0.81
N VAL A 289 5.11 8.51 -2.15
CA VAL A 289 6.15 9.23 -2.90
C VAL A 289 5.61 10.41 -3.70
N SER A 290 4.29 10.48 -3.92
CA SER A 290 3.62 11.53 -4.69
C SER A 290 2.16 11.64 -4.30
N ASP A 291 1.55 12.82 -4.47
CA ASP A 291 0.11 13.00 -4.31
C ASP A 291 -0.69 12.56 -5.56
N GLU A 292 -0.02 12.17 -6.66
CA GLU A 292 -0.67 11.59 -7.85
C GLU A 292 -1.42 10.28 -7.53
N TYR A 293 -0.91 9.51 -6.56
CA TYR A 293 -1.46 8.23 -6.14
C TYR A 293 -1.38 8.08 -4.61
N ASP A 294 -2.39 7.47 -4.00
CA ASP A 294 -2.53 7.41 -2.53
C ASP A 294 -2.98 6.02 -2.05
N LEU A 295 -3.03 5.84 -0.73
CA LEU A 295 -3.41 4.58 -0.06
C LEU A 295 -4.88 4.16 -0.29
N PHE A 296 -5.72 5.05 -0.84
CA PHE A 296 -7.06 4.70 -1.34
C PHE A 296 -7.07 4.53 -2.85
N GLY A 297 -5.92 4.38 -3.52
CA GLY A 297 -5.82 4.16 -4.97
C GLY A 297 -6.07 2.71 -5.39
N CYS A 298 -5.81 1.74 -4.52
CA CYS A 298 -6.02 0.31 -4.78
C CYS A 298 -6.32 -0.45 -3.49
N CYS A 299 -7.14 -1.50 -3.58
CA CYS A 299 -7.47 -2.38 -2.47
C CYS A 299 -6.27 -3.19 -1.94
N CYS A 300 -5.22 -3.39 -2.75
CA CYS A 300 -4.02 -4.11 -2.33
C CYS A 300 -3.31 -3.44 -1.14
N TYR A 301 -3.50 -2.14 -0.92
CA TYR A 301 -2.91 -1.43 0.21
C TYR A 301 -3.50 -1.90 1.54
N PHE A 302 -4.81 -1.72 1.78
CA PHE A 302 -5.42 -2.24 3.01
C PHE A 302 -5.39 -3.78 3.05
N GLY A 303 -5.55 -4.44 1.89
CA GLY A 303 -5.51 -5.90 1.83
C GLY A 303 -4.17 -6.48 2.27
N THR A 304 -3.05 -5.82 1.96
CA THR A 304 -1.72 -6.32 2.30
C THR A 304 -1.15 -5.67 3.55
N HIS A 305 -1.08 -4.34 3.61
CA HIS A 305 -0.58 -3.62 4.79
C HIS A 305 -1.55 -3.81 5.95
N GLY A 306 -2.83 -3.52 5.76
CA GLY A 306 -3.84 -3.72 6.79
C GLY A 306 -3.99 -5.19 7.19
N GLY A 307 -4.05 -6.12 6.24
CA GLY A 307 -4.07 -7.57 6.54
C GLY A 307 -2.87 -8.03 7.36
N MET A 308 -1.67 -7.49 7.06
CA MET A 308 -0.46 -7.74 7.85
C MET A 308 -0.54 -7.14 9.25
N THR A 309 -1.14 -5.96 9.41
CA THR A 309 -1.41 -5.34 10.72
C THR A 309 -2.36 -6.18 11.55
N ALA A 310 -3.49 -6.61 10.99
CA ALA A 310 -4.44 -7.50 11.65
C ALA A 310 -3.76 -8.82 12.08
N ALA A 311 -2.97 -9.43 11.20
CA ALA A 311 -2.25 -10.66 11.51
C ALA A 311 -1.19 -10.48 12.61
N ALA A 312 -0.38 -9.41 12.53
CA ALA A 312 0.62 -9.11 13.55
C ALA A 312 -0.03 -8.85 14.92
N ARG A 313 -1.08 -8.02 14.98
CA ARG A 313 -1.81 -7.70 16.20
C ARG A 313 -2.46 -8.95 16.80
N HIS A 314 -3.15 -9.74 15.98
CA HIS A 314 -3.81 -10.97 16.42
C HIS A 314 -2.82 -12.01 16.96
N LEU A 315 -1.73 -12.30 16.24
CA LEU A 315 -0.77 -13.34 16.62
C LEU A 315 0.11 -12.94 17.81
N SER A 316 0.50 -11.68 17.88
CA SER A 316 1.37 -11.18 18.95
C SER A 316 0.62 -10.91 20.26
N GLY A 317 -0.69 -10.65 20.18
CA GLY A 317 -1.50 -10.26 21.34
C GLY A 317 -1.11 -8.90 21.95
N LYS A 318 -0.23 -8.14 21.29
CA LYS A 318 0.19 -6.79 21.69
C LYS A 318 -0.31 -5.75 20.69
N GLU A 319 -0.26 -4.50 21.12
CA GLU A 319 -0.45 -3.37 20.21
C GLU A 319 0.67 -3.34 19.17
N VAL A 320 0.31 -3.06 17.92
CA VAL A 320 1.24 -2.93 16.79
C VAL A 320 1.00 -1.56 16.18
N LYS A 321 2.05 -0.73 16.14
CA LYS A 321 1.94 0.63 15.58
C LYS A 321 1.84 0.57 14.05
N THR A 322 1.09 1.50 13.48
CA THR A 322 0.92 1.64 12.03
C THR A 322 1.57 2.95 11.57
N TYR A 323 2.81 2.87 11.09
CA TYR A 323 3.52 4.06 10.63
C TYR A 323 3.51 4.17 9.11
N TYR A 324 3.55 5.40 8.62
CA TYR A 324 3.48 5.71 7.20
C TYR A 324 4.52 6.76 6.82
N GLY A 325 5.40 6.40 5.87
CA GLY A 325 6.44 7.28 5.37
C GLY A 325 5.94 8.25 4.31
N ASP A 326 6.54 9.44 4.29
CA ASP A 326 6.28 10.47 3.30
C ASP A 326 7.58 10.94 2.66
N THR A 327 7.66 10.77 1.34
CA THR A 327 8.79 11.17 0.49
C THR A 327 8.33 11.99 -0.72
N ARG A 328 7.13 12.61 -0.61
CA ARG A 328 6.64 13.56 -1.61
C ARG A 328 7.60 14.73 -1.80
N ASN A 329 8.24 15.16 -0.72
CA ASN A 329 9.39 16.04 -0.74
C ASN A 329 10.65 15.26 -0.30
N PRO A 330 11.53 14.86 -1.23
CA PRO A 330 12.77 14.13 -0.90
C PRO A 330 13.72 14.85 0.06
N GLU A 331 13.65 16.19 0.10
CA GLU A 331 14.48 16.98 1.01
C GLU A 331 13.94 17.00 2.44
N HIS A 332 12.64 16.75 2.61
CA HIS A 332 11.92 16.80 3.89
C HIS A 332 11.11 15.51 4.05
N VAL A 333 11.79 14.44 4.44
CA VAL A 333 11.14 13.16 4.71
C VAL A 333 10.46 13.16 6.07
N GLU A 334 9.31 12.53 6.15
CA GLU A 334 8.54 12.40 7.39
C GLU A 334 8.05 10.97 7.60
N VAL A 335 7.83 10.60 8.86
CA VAL A 335 7.12 9.38 9.25
C VAL A 335 6.01 9.79 10.20
N ARG A 336 4.78 9.43 9.88
CA ARG A 336 3.56 9.76 10.64
C ARG A 336 2.77 8.50 10.96
N ASP A 337 1.70 8.63 11.72
CA ASP A 337 0.75 7.53 11.90
C ASP A 337 -0.07 7.32 10.64
N LEU A 338 -0.48 6.09 10.38
CA LEU A 338 -1.36 5.76 9.26
C LEU A 338 -2.67 6.55 9.34
N ALA A 339 -3.24 6.70 10.54
CA ALA A 339 -4.42 7.51 10.78
C ALA A 339 -4.25 8.96 10.30
N ASP A 340 -3.07 9.56 10.49
CA ASP A 340 -2.81 10.93 10.02
C ASP A 340 -2.78 11.03 8.50
N GLU A 341 -2.23 10.03 7.81
CA GLU A 341 -2.27 9.99 6.35
C GLU A 341 -3.70 9.72 5.83
N ILE A 342 -4.46 8.84 6.49
CA ILE A 342 -5.89 8.61 6.19
C ILE A 342 -6.66 9.93 6.28
N ARG A 343 -6.57 10.63 7.42
CA ARG A 343 -7.20 11.95 7.64
C ARG A 343 -6.80 12.95 6.57
N ARG A 344 -5.51 13.01 6.24
CA ARG A 344 -4.98 13.91 5.22
C ARG A 344 -5.57 13.62 3.84
N VAL A 345 -5.54 12.38 3.38
CA VAL A 345 -6.02 12.00 2.03
C VAL A 345 -7.54 12.19 1.94
N VAL A 346 -8.29 11.87 3.00
CA VAL A 346 -9.73 12.13 3.08
C VAL A 346 -10.02 13.62 2.91
N ARG A 347 -9.36 14.50 3.68
CA ARG A 347 -9.58 15.96 3.62
C ARG A 347 -9.12 16.59 2.31
N THR A 348 -8.04 16.10 1.72
CA THR A 348 -7.47 16.71 0.50
C THR A 348 -8.08 16.18 -0.78
N LYS A 349 -8.68 14.98 -0.76
CA LYS A 349 -9.34 14.36 -1.90
C LYS A 349 -10.81 14.05 -1.61
N LEU A 350 -11.10 12.95 -0.91
CA LEU A 350 -12.46 12.38 -0.89
C LEU A 350 -13.54 13.38 -0.44
N LEU A 351 -13.28 14.15 0.63
CA LEU A 351 -14.20 15.15 1.17
C LEU A 351 -13.88 16.58 0.70
N ASN A 352 -12.95 16.74 -0.24
CA ASN A 352 -12.61 18.05 -0.80
C ASN A 352 -13.62 18.43 -1.90
N PRO A 353 -14.37 19.53 -1.76
CA PRO A 353 -15.34 19.94 -2.77
C PRO A 353 -14.73 20.08 -4.17
N LYS A 354 -13.49 20.58 -4.30
CA LYS A 354 -12.82 20.70 -5.61
C LYS A 354 -12.56 19.36 -6.27
N TRP A 355 -12.27 18.34 -5.46
CA TRP A 355 -12.03 16.99 -5.96
C TRP A 355 -13.37 16.30 -6.31
N ILE A 356 -14.39 16.47 -5.49
CA ILE A 356 -15.75 15.96 -5.74
C ILE A 356 -16.31 16.55 -7.05
N GLU A 357 -16.29 17.88 -7.20
CA GLU A 357 -16.66 18.56 -8.45
C GLU A 357 -15.75 18.16 -9.61
N GLY A 358 -14.50 17.80 -9.32
CA GLY A 358 -13.58 17.15 -10.23
C GLY A 358 -14.15 15.86 -10.82
N MET A 359 -14.55 14.95 -9.94
CA MET A 359 -15.09 13.64 -10.29
C MET A 359 -16.46 13.74 -10.96
N LYS A 360 -17.35 14.63 -10.50
CA LYS A 360 -18.69 14.81 -11.08
C LYS A 360 -18.68 15.09 -12.58
N ARG A 361 -17.67 15.82 -13.08
CA ARG A 361 -17.49 16.08 -14.52
C ARG A 361 -17.30 14.81 -15.37
N HIS A 362 -17.04 13.67 -14.75
CA HIS A 362 -16.82 12.38 -15.41
C HIS A 362 -18.00 11.40 -15.21
N GLY A 363 -19.16 11.86 -14.75
CA GLY A 363 -20.40 11.10 -14.69
C GLY A 363 -20.24 9.73 -14.02
N TYR A 364 -20.63 8.66 -14.73
CA TYR A 364 -20.59 7.28 -14.23
C TYR A 364 -19.22 6.88 -13.65
N LYS A 365 -18.12 7.26 -14.33
CA LYS A 365 -16.76 6.91 -13.89
C LYS A 365 -16.35 7.68 -12.64
N GLY A 366 -16.75 8.94 -12.55
CA GLY A 366 -16.53 9.77 -11.35
C GLY A 366 -17.22 9.17 -10.13
N ALA A 367 -18.51 8.83 -10.26
CA ALA A 367 -19.27 8.16 -9.21
C ALA A 367 -18.64 6.81 -8.79
N ALA A 368 -18.20 6.00 -9.76
CA ALA A 368 -17.53 4.73 -9.48
C ALA A 368 -16.21 4.90 -8.73
N ASP A 369 -15.42 5.95 -9.02
CA ASP A 369 -14.16 6.21 -8.34
C ASP A 369 -14.35 6.72 -6.91
N ILE A 370 -15.40 7.50 -6.65
CA ILE A 370 -15.81 7.91 -5.31
C ILE A 370 -16.17 6.66 -4.48
N SER A 371 -17.07 5.81 -5.00
CA SER A 371 -17.49 4.58 -4.32
C SER A 371 -16.31 3.65 -4.02
N LYS A 372 -15.41 3.43 -5.00
CA LYS A 372 -14.19 2.63 -4.78
C LYS A 372 -13.30 3.18 -3.66
N ARG A 373 -13.15 4.50 -3.54
CA ARG A 373 -12.35 5.12 -2.47
C ARG A 373 -13.01 4.94 -1.10
N ILE A 374 -14.33 5.10 -1.00
CA ILE A 374 -15.08 4.86 0.24
C ILE A 374 -14.98 3.39 0.66
N GLY A 375 -15.16 2.44 -0.26
CA GLY A 375 -14.97 1.01 0.03
C GLY A 375 -13.54 0.67 0.48
N ARG A 376 -12.52 1.46 0.10
CA ARG A 376 -11.14 1.30 0.58
C ARG A 376 -10.96 1.87 1.99
N ILE A 377 -11.67 2.93 2.36
CA ILE A 377 -11.70 3.43 3.75
C ILE A 377 -12.30 2.37 4.66
N TYR A 378 -13.43 1.79 4.28
CA TYR A 378 -14.01 0.64 4.98
C TYR A 378 -12.99 -0.51 5.14
N GLY A 379 -12.26 -0.85 4.07
CA GLY A 379 -11.23 -1.90 4.14
C GLY A 379 -10.06 -1.56 5.06
N TRP A 380 -9.63 -0.30 5.12
CA TRP A 380 -8.63 0.15 6.09
C TRP A 380 -9.15 0.01 7.51
N GLU A 381 -10.37 0.47 7.78
CA GLU A 381 -10.94 0.35 9.13
C GLU A 381 -11.06 -1.11 9.58
N ALA A 382 -11.59 -1.97 8.71
CA ALA A 382 -11.74 -3.40 8.98
C ALA A 382 -10.40 -4.10 9.30
N THR A 383 -9.28 -3.58 8.81
CA THR A 383 -7.97 -4.24 8.92
C THR A 383 -7.00 -3.58 9.89
N THR A 384 -7.11 -2.28 10.14
CA THR A 384 -6.18 -1.54 11.01
C THR A 384 -6.85 -0.92 12.23
N LYS A 385 -8.12 -0.52 12.14
CA LYS A 385 -8.82 0.31 13.16
C LYS A 385 -8.21 1.71 13.32
N GLU A 386 -7.89 2.34 12.18
CA GLU A 386 -7.16 3.62 12.11
C GLU A 386 -7.97 4.73 11.41
N VAL A 387 -9.25 4.47 11.12
CA VAL A 387 -10.16 5.44 10.49
C VAL A 387 -11.06 6.02 11.60
N ASP A 388 -11.04 7.34 11.74
CA ASP A 388 -11.91 8.00 12.73
C ASP A 388 -13.39 7.93 12.33
N ASP A 389 -14.28 7.82 13.31
CA ASP A 389 -15.75 7.82 13.12
C ASP A 389 -16.25 9.02 12.32
N TRP A 390 -15.69 10.22 12.54
CA TRP A 390 -16.11 11.44 11.83
C TRP A 390 -15.95 11.32 10.31
N ILE A 391 -15.02 10.48 9.83
CA ILE A 391 -14.81 10.26 8.40
C ILE A 391 -16.03 9.58 7.78
N PHE A 392 -16.60 8.57 8.45
CA PHE A 392 -17.78 7.87 7.99
C PHE A 392 -19.04 8.74 8.10
N ASP A 393 -19.17 9.52 9.18
CA ASP A 393 -20.24 10.51 9.33
C ASP A 393 -20.21 11.52 8.16
N ASP A 394 -19.04 12.12 7.89
CA ASP A 394 -18.90 13.13 6.83
C ASP A 394 -19.06 12.53 5.42
N ILE A 395 -18.64 11.28 5.19
CA ILE A 395 -18.93 10.56 3.95
C ILE A 395 -20.45 10.43 3.76
N THR A 396 -21.16 10.00 4.79
CA THR A 396 -22.62 9.82 4.74
C THR A 396 -23.32 11.14 4.49
N ARG A 397 -22.93 12.20 5.21
CA ARG A 397 -23.46 13.56 5.02
C ARG A 397 -23.20 14.07 3.61
N THR A 398 -21.97 13.90 3.13
CA THR A 398 -21.54 14.44 1.85
C THR A 398 -22.20 13.71 0.70
N PHE A 399 -22.21 12.38 0.67
CA PHE A 399 -22.63 11.65 -0.53
C PHE A 399 -24.06 11.14 -0.50
N MET A 400 -24.65 10.93 0.69
CA MET A 400 -26.01 10.40 0.83
C MET A 400 -27.01 11.45 1.32
N MET A 401 -26.70 12.23 2.36
CA MET A 401 -27.64 13.21 2.92
C MET A 401 -27.72 14.51 2.11
N ASN A 402 -26.63 14.89 1.43
CA ASN A 402 -26.63 16.03 0.52
C ASN A 402 -27.41 15.70 -0.76
N GLU A 403 -28.48 16.45 -1.00
CA GLU A 403 -29.39 16.21 -2.12
C GLU A 403 -28.72 16.33 -3.49
N GLU A 404 -27.79 17.25 -3.69
CA GLU A 404 -27.10 17.45 -4.97
C GLU A 404 -26.21 16.26 -5.31
N ASN A 405 -25.40 15.80 -4.36
CA ASN A 405 -24.54 14.63 -4.55
C ASN A 405 -25.37 13.36 -4.74
N ARG A 406 -26.45 13.20 -3.97
CA ARG A 406 -27.36 12.07 -4.10
C ARG A 406 -28.03 12.02 -5.48
N LYS A 407 -28.54 13.15 -5.99
CA LYS A 407 -29.08 13.24 -7.37
C LYS A 407 -28.01 12.93 -8.43
N PHE A 408 -26.78 13.40 -8.24
CA PHE A 408 -25.68 13.06 -9.14
C PHE A 408 -25.47 11.54 -9.25
N PHE A 409 -25.49 10.82 -8.13
CA PHE A 409 -25.40 9.36 -8.13
C PHE A 409 -26.63 8.70 -8.73
N GLU A 410 -27.84 9.14 -8.37
CA GLU A 410 -29.09 8.64 -8.94
C GLU A 410 -29.07 8.70 -10.47
N GLU A 411 -28.69 9.84 -11.03
CA GLU A 411 -28.61 10.08 -12.47
C GLU A 411 -27.51 9.24 -13.15
N HIS A 412 -26.30 9.25 -12.57
CA HIS A 412 -25.12 8.75 -13.27
C HIS A 412 -24.73 7.32 -12.91
N ASN A 413 -24.89 6.88 -11.65
CA ASN A 413 -24.48 5.56 -11.18
C ASN A 413 -25.11 5.20 -9.80
N PRO A 414 -26.39 4.78 -9.76
CA PRO A 414 -27.06 4.46 -8.51
C PRO A 414 -26.45 3.25 -7.79
N TRP A 415 -25.89 2.28 -8.54
CA TRP A 415 -25.19 1.12 -7.98
C TRP A 415 -23.95 1.51 -7.16
N ALA A 416 -23.27 2.58 -7.55
CA ALA A 416 -22.13 3.08 -6.78
C ALA A 416 -22.54 3.64 -5.42
N LEU A 417 -23.72 4.27 -5.33
CA LEU A 417 -24.27 4.79 -4.07
C LEU A 417 -24.84 3.67 -3.20
N GLU A 418 -25.44 2.65 -3.80
CA GLU A 418 -25.85 1.44 -3.09
C GLU A 418 -24.65 0.76 -2.43
N GLU A 419 -23.54 0.56 -3.16
CA GLU A 419 -22.31 -0.02 -2.56
C GLU A 419 -21.78 0.84 -1.41
N ILE A 420 -21.82 2.17 -1.54
CA ILE A 420 -21.43 3.07 -0.44
C ILE A 420 -22.32 2.83 0.78
N ALA A 421 -23.63 2.85 0.59
CA ALA A 421 -24.61 2.72 1.66
C ALA A 421 -24.51 1.34 2.35
N ARG A 422 -24.40 0.25 1.57
CA ARG A 422 -24.20 -1.10 2.09
C ARG A 422 -22.92 -1.24 2.91
N ARG A 423 -21.80 -0.69 2.45
CA ARG A 423 -20.53 -0.71 3.19
C ARG A 423 -20.60 0.13 4.47
N LEU A 424 -21.31 1.25 4.47
CA LEU A 424 -21.52 2.09 5.65
C LEU A 424 -22.41 1.40 6.70
N ILE A 425 -23.51 0.75 6.27
CA ILE A 425 -24.36 -0.06 7.15
C ILE A 425 -23.55 -1.20 7.75
N GLU A 426 -22.78 -1.92 6.93
CA GLU A 426 -21.93 -3.00 7.39
C GLU A 426 -20.85 -2.52 8.38
N ALA A 427 -20.26 -1.34 8.18
CA ALA A 427 -19.33 -0.75 9.15
C ALA A 427 -20.01 -0.53 10.51
N ALA A 428 -21.21 0.04 10.52
CA ALA A 428 -21.98 0.29 11.73
C ALA A 428 -22.39 -1.02 12.43
N GLU A 429 -22.89 -2.02 11.69
CA GLU A 429 -23.32 -3.30 12.24
C GLU A 429 -22.16 -4.13 12.82
N ARG A 430 -20.97 -4.00 12.24
CA ARG A 430 -19.74 -4.64 12.73
C ARG A 430 -19.06 -3.88 13.88
N GLY A 431 -19.57 -2.71 14.26
CA GLY A 431 -18.96 -1.86 15.27
C GLY A 431 -17.61 -1.26 14.85
N LEU A 432 -17.34 -1.19 13.54
CA LEU A 432 -16.20 -0.49 12.96
C LEU A 432 -16.39 1.02 12.93
N TRP A 433 -17.64 1.46 13.01
CA TRP A 433 -18.03 2.87 13.04
C TRP A 433 -19.19 3.03 14.00
N SER A 434 -19.16 4.09 14.81
CA SER A 434 -20.28 4.52 15.65
C SER A 434 -20.94 5.78 15.06
N PRO A 435 -22.01 5.66 14.26
CA PRO A 435 -22.64 6.81 13.60
C PRO A 435 -23.21 7.83 14.59
N SER A 436 -23.10 9.12 14.27
CA SER A 436 -23.86 10.16 14.97
C SER A 436 -25.37 9.93 14.83
N GLU A 437 -26.16 10.34 15.84
CA GLU A 437 -27.60 10.00 15.89
C GLU A 437 -28.37 10.40 14.63
N ASP A 438 -28.10 11.58 14.08
CA ASP A 438 -28.76 12.05 12.87
C ASP A 438 -28.31 11.29 11.60
N VAL A 439 -27.05 10.82 11.55
CA VAL A 439 -26.56 9.96 10.47
C VAL A 439 -27.19 8.57 10.58
N LYS A 440 -27.30 8.03 11.79
CA LYS A 440 -27.92 6.73 12.09
C LYS A 440 -29.38 6.67 11.66
N GLU A 441 -30.15 7.73 11.95
CA GLU A 441 -31.55 7.86 11.51
C GLU A 441 -31.66 7.92 9.99
N ALA A 442 -30.77 8.67 9.33
CA ALA A 442 -30.78 8.84 7.89
C ALA A 442 -30.35 7.58 7.11
N LEU A 443 -29.36 6.84 7.61
CA LEU A 443 -28.68 5.76 6.87
C LEU A 443 -29.65 4.68 6.34
N LYS A 444 -30.58 4.22 7.19
CA LYS A 444 -31.55 3.18 6.81
C LYS A 444 -32.60 3.69 5.84
N ALA A 445 -33.09 4.91 6.05
CA ALA A 445 -34.10 5.51 5.17
C ALA A 445 -33.52 5.76 3.77
N LEU A 446 -32.29 6.27 3.70
CA LEU A 446 -31.59 6.53 2.45
C LEU A 446 -31.25 5.23 1.71
N TYR A 447 -30.90 4.17 2.42
CA TYR A 447 -30.64 2.87 1.80
C TYR A 447 -31.89 2.31 1.10
N LEU A 448 -33.06 2.36 1.76
CA LEU A 448 -34.33 1.93 1.15
C LEU A 448 -34.71 2.75 -0.09
N GLU A 449 -34.45 4.06 -0.05
CA GLU A 449 -34.65 4.95 -1.20
C GLU A 449 -33.77 4.53 -2.39
N ILE A 450 -32.49 4.24 -2.13
CA ILE A 450 -31.53 3.82 -3.15
C ILE A 450 -31.90 2.44 -3.74
N GLU A 451 -32.32 1.48 -2.91
CA GLU A 451 -32.82 0.18 -3.39
C GLU A 451 -34.04 0.37 -4.31
N GLY A 452 -34.98 1.25 -3.93
CA GLY A 452 -36.13 1.59 -4.76
C GLY A 452 -35.74 2.08 -6.16
N TRP A 453 -34.73 2.96 -6.27
CA TRP A 453 -34.23 3.41 -7.58
C TRP A 453 -33.64 2.30 -8.42
N ILE A 454 -32.92 1.36 -7.79
CA ILE A 454 -32.29 0.25 -8.50
C ILE A 454 -33.36 -0.71 -9.00
N GLU A 455 -34.35 -1.05 -8.17
CA GLU A 455 -35.48 -1.90 -8.56
C GLU A 455 -36.27 -1.29 -9.72
N GLU A 456 -36.60 0.01 -9.65
CA GLU A 456 -37.30 0.73 -10.72
C GLU A 456 -36.50 0.72 -12.04
N LYS A 457 -35.18 0.89 -11.98
CA LYS A 457 -34.30 0.89 -13.16
C LYS A 457 -34.06 -0.50 -13.74
N MET A 458 -34.09 -1.55 -12.91
CA MET A 458 -33.85 -2.93 -13.34
C MET A 458 -35.05 -3.52 -14.11
N GLY A 459 -36.28 -3.05 -13.84
CA GLY A 459 -37.48 -3.61 -14.47
C GLY A 459 -37.61 -5.12 -14.25
N ASP A 460 -38.09 -5.87 -15.25
CA ASP A 460 -38.31 -7.34 -15.16
C ASP A 460 -37.01 -8.18 -15.34
N THR A 461 -35.84 -7.74 -14.86
CA THR A 461 -34.62 -8.56 -14.99
C THR A 461 -34.60 -9.73 -14.00
N LYS A 462 -34.73 -10.96 -14.53
CA LYS A 462 -34.70 -12.24 -13.78
C LYS A 462 -33.27 -12.74 -13.52
N GLY A 463 -32.45 -11.94 -12.84
CA GLY A 463 -31.13 -12.35 -12.34
C GLY A 463 -31.14 -12.61 -10.82
N ASN A 464 -30.12 -13.29 -10.29
CA ASN A 464 -29.91 -13.34 -8.84
C ASN A 464 -29.51 -11.95 -8.36
N PHE A 465 -30.40 -11.27 -7.64
CA PHE A 465 -30.10 -10.04 -6.92
C PHE A 465 -29.48 -10.41 -5.57
N GLN A 466 -28.23 -9.98 -5.35
CA GLN A 466 -27.64 -10.00 -4.01
C GLN A 466 -28.17 -8.75 -3.30
N GLY A 467 -29.21 -8.91 -2.48
CA GLY A 467 -29.74 -7.82 -1.66
C GLY A 467 -28.77 -7.42 -0.54
N GLY A 468 -29.19 -6.51 0.34
CA GLY A 468 -28.38 -6.03 1.47
C GLY A 468 -28.02 -7.07 2.54
N SER A 469 -28.32 -8.36 2.35
CA SER A 469 -27.97 -9.40 3.32
C SER A 469 -26.46 -9.66 3.35
N ILE A 470 -25.88 -9.58 4.55
CA ILE A 470 -24.49 -9.96 4.80
C ILE A 470 -24.45 -11.46 5.10
N ASP A 471 -24.18 -12.26 4.06
CA ASP A 471 -23.97 -13.70 4.21
C ASP A 471 -22.52 -13.96 4.67
N VAL A 472 -22.34 -14.22 5.96
CA VAL A 472 -21.03 -14.54 6.54
C VAL A 472 -20.72 -16.01 6.29
N VAL A 473 -19.57 -16.28 5.68
CA VAL A 473 -19.01 -17.63 5.53
C VAL A 473 -17.58 -17.62 6.07
N THR A 474 -17.33 -18.36 7.14
CA THR A 474 -16.03 -18.43 7.84
C THR A 474 -15.29 -19.74 7.59
N ALA A 475 -14.01 -19.80 7.99
CA ALA A 475 -13.21 -21.02 7.94
C ALA A 475 -13.83 -22.16 8.77
N GLU A 476 -14.54 -21.83 9.84
CA GLU A 476 -15.19 -22.82 10.72
C GLU A 476 -16.40 -23.49 10.06
N GLU A 477 -17.04 -22.79 9.13
CA GLU A 477 -18.24 -23.22 8.40
C GLU A 477 -17.93 -23.95 7.09
N VAL A 478 -16.69 -23.82 6.58
CA VAL A 478 -16.23 -24.48 5.36
C VAL A 478 -15.20 -25.55 5.69
N GLU A 479 -15.61 -26.83 5.68
CA GLU A 479 -14.79 -27.96 6.14
C GLU A 479 -13.43 -28.08 5.45
N TYR A 480 -13.36 -27.80 4.15
CA TYR A 480 -12.10 -27.76 3.41
C TYR A 480 -11.16 -26.65 3.91
N TRP A 481 -11.70 -25.46 4.17
CA TRP A 481 -10.93 -24.32 4.65
C TRP A 481 -10.45 -24.55 6.08
N LYS A 482 -11.31 -25.07 6.97
CA LYS A 482 -10.96 -25.49 8.32
C LYS A 482 -9.75 -26.41 8.36
N LYS A 483 -9.75 -27.46 7.53
CA LYS A 483 -8.65 -28.43 7.44
C LYS A 483 -7.35 -27.75 7.00
N LYS A 484 -7.43 -26.86 6.00
CA LYS A 484 -6.27 -26.10 5.52
C LYS A 484 -5.71 -25.14 6.56
N MET A 485 -6.56 -24.46 7.34
CA MET A 485 -6.10 -23.58 8.42
C MET A 485 -5.43 -24.34 9.56
N GLN A 486 -5.93 -25.53 9.91
CA GLN A 486 -5.27 -26.40 10.89
C GLN A 486 -3.85 -26.77 10.45
N GLU A 487 -3.64 -27.13 9.17
CA GLU A 487 -2.30 -27.41 8.61
C GLU A 487 -1.35 -26.20 8.64
N VAL A 488 -1.89 -24.99 8.59
CA VAL A 488 -1.16 -23.72 8.53
C VAL A 488 -0.77 -23.17 9.91
N ILE A 489 -1.64 -23.35 10.91
CA ILE A 489 -1.51 -22.77 12.26
C ILE A 489 -0.86 -23.76 13.26
N SER A 490 -1.05 -25.08 13.10
CA SER A 490 -0.33 -26.10 13.88
C SER A 490 1.11 -26.20 13.41
#